data_AF-A0A524NIF0-F1
#
_entry.id   AF-A0A524NIF0-F1
#
_cell.length_a   1.000
_cell.length_b   1.000
_cell.length_c   1.000
_cell.angle_alpha   90.00
_cell.angle_beta   90.00
_cell.angle_gamma   90.00
#
_symmetry.space_group_name_H-M   'P 1'
#
loop_
_entity.id
_entity.type
_entity.pdbx_description
1 polymer ?
#
loop_
_entity_poly.entity_id
_entity_poly.type
_entity_poly.pdbx_seq_one_letter_code
_entity_poly.pdbx_strand_id
1 'polypeptide(L)' 'IELTRAISELVNVPIIASGGAGEPKHLFGVLTEGEADAALAASIFHYNNYPVPVVKDYLRKLGVTIRQ' A
#
# COMPACT_ATOMS: atom_id res chain seq x y z
N ILE A 1 -8.26 -5.13 3.89
CA ILE A 1 -8.53 -3.69 4.18
C ILE A 1 -9.13 -3.55 5.57
N GLU A 2 -10.19 -4.30 5.92
CA GLU A 2 -10.90 -4.16 7.21
C GLU A 2 -9.99 -4.26 8.44
N LEU A 3 -9.12 -5.28 8.51
CA LEU A 3 -8.18 -5.43 9.63
C LEU A 3 -7.21 -4.24 9.75
N THR A 4 -6.64 -3.79 8.63
CA THR A 4 -5.70 -2.66 8.61
C THR A 4 -6.38 -1.40 9.12
N ARG A 5 -7.60 -1.12 8.66
CA ARG A 5 -8.39 0.03 9.11
C ARG A 5 -8.69 -0.03 10.60
N ALA A 6 -9.21 -1.17 11.08
CA ALA A 6 -9.58 -1.35 12.48
C ALA A 6 -8.40 -1.13 13.44
N ILE A 7 -7.18 -1.51 13.04
CA ILE A 7 -5.98 -1.26 13.83
C ILE A 7 -5.52 0.19 13.70
N SER A 8 -5.52 0.75 12.49
CA SER A 8 -5.06 2.14 12.24
C SER A 8 -5.93 3.16 12.98
N GLU A 9 -7.24 2.93 13.08
CA GLU A 9 -8.17 3.79 13.85
C GLU A 9 -8.00 3.64 15.38
N LEU A 10 -7.39 2.55 15.86
CA LEU A 10 -7.29 2.24 17.29
C LEU A 10 -5.99 2.75 17.94
N VAL A 11 -4.92 2.91 17.17
CA VAL A 11 -3.59 3.20 17.71
C VAL A 11 -2.99 4.47 17.12
N ASN A 12 -2.16 5.15 17.91
CA ASN A 12 -1.49 6.40 17.50
C ASN A 12 -0.06 6.17 17.00
N VAL A 13 0.31 4.93 16.67
CA VAL A 13 1.63 4.58 16.12
C VAL A 13 1.51 4.26 14.63
N PRO A 14 2.52 4.58 13.80
CA PRO A 14 2.43 4.31 12.37
C PRO A 14 2.25 2.82 12.06
N ILE A 15 1.36 2.51 11.12
CA ILE A 15 1.01 1.17 10.67
C ILE A 15 1.56 0.89 9.28
N ILE A 16 2.22 -0.25 9.13
CA ILE A 16 2.65 -0.79 7.83
C ILE A 16 1.74 -1.97 7.47
N ALA A 17 0.94 -1.82 6.43
CA ALA A 17 0.18 -2.93 5.86
C ALA A 17 1.14 -3.91 5.14
N SER A 18 1.13 -5.18 5.56
CA SER A 18 2.03 -6.21 5.03
C SER A 18 1.30 -7.53 4.81
N GLY A 19 1.55 -8.16 3.66
CA GLY A 19 0.97 -9.45 3.26
C GLY A 19 -0.26 -9.33 2.34
N GLY A 20 -0.36 -10.22 1.35
CA GLY A 20 -1.53 -10.32 0.46
C GLY A 20 -1.58 -9.37 -0.74
N ALA A 21 -0.59 -8.48 -0.91
CA ALA A 21 -0.51 -7.63 -2.11
C ALA A 21 -0.21 -8.46 -3.38
N GLY A 22 -1.07 -8.34 -4.40
CA GLY A 22 -0.95 -9.06 -5.68
C GLY A 22 -0.91 -8.12 -6.89
N GLU A 23 -1.33 -6.87 -6.72
CA GLU A 23 -1.37 -5.85 -7.77
C GLU A 23 -1.39 -4.43 -7.15
N PRO A 24 -1.06 -3.37 -7.91
CA PRO A 24 -0.94 -2.01 -7.39
C PRO A 24 -2.20 -1.49 -6.67
N LYS A 25 -3.39 -1.93 -7.09
CA LYS A 25 -4.66 -1.54 -6.47
C LYS A 25 -4.78 -1.98 -5.00
N HIS A 26 -4.11 -3.08 -4.62
CA HIS A 26 -4.11 -3.55 -3.22
C HIS A 26 -3.34 -2.57 -2.32
N LEU A 27 -2.24 -1.99 -2.82
CA LEU A 27 -1.49 -0.95 -2.10
C LEU A 27 -2.30 0.34 -2.01
N PHE A 28 -2.99 0.72 -3.09
CA PHE A 28 -3.87 1.87 -3.05
C PHE A 28 -4.97 1.73 -1.99
N GLY A 29 -5.63 0.57 -1.94
CA GLY A 29 -6.70 0.31 -0.96
C GLY A 29 -6.22 0.40 0.49
N VAL A 30 -5.04 -0.15 0.82
CA VAL A 30 -4.53 -0.07 2.21
C VAL A 30 -4.03 1.32 2.58
N LEU A 31 -3.51 2.10 1.64
CA LEU A 31 -3.05 3.48 1.87
C LEU A 31 -4.18 4.51 1.90
N THR A 32 -5.40 4.13 1.50
CA THR A 32 -6.57 5.02 1.46
C THR A 32 -7.65 4.53 2.41
N GLU A 33 -8.49 3.58 1.98
CA GLU A 33 -9.58 3.03 2.80
C GLU A 33 -9.09 2.29 4.05
N GLY A 34 -7.88 1.71 3.97
CA GLY A 34 -7.24 1.00 5.08
C GLY A 34 -6.50 1.88 6.07
N GLU A 35 -6.31 3.17 5.77
CA GLU A 35 -5.63 4.16 6.60
C GLU A 35 -4.21 3.77 7.08
N ALA A 36 -3.51 2.88 6.36
CA ALA A 36 -2.12 2.55 6.68
C ALA A 36 -1.17 3.70 6.28
N ASP A 37 -0.18 3.98 7.11
CA ASP A 37 0.88 4.96 6.83
C ASP A 37 1.84 4.47 5.74
N ALA A 38 2.00 3.16 5.60
CA ALA A 38 2.85 2.55 4.59
C ALA A 38 2.35 1.16 4.17
N ALA A 39 2.80 0.73 2.98
CA ALA A 39 2.50 -0.59 2.43
C ALA A 39 3.80 -1.34 2.08
N LEU A 40 3.85 -2.62 2.45
CA LEU A 40 4.92 -3.55 2.10
C LEU A 40 4.39 -4.61 1.15
N ALA A 41 5.05 -4.78 0.01
CA ALA A 41 4.81 -5.88 -0.91
C ALA A 41 6.14 -6.56 -1.26
N ALA A 42 6.12 -7.88 -1.42
CA ALA A 42 7.31 -8.67 -1.74
C ALA A 42 7.16 -9.40 -3.07
N SER A 43 6.19 -10.31 -3.19
CA SER A 43 6.00 -11.17 -4.36
C SER A 43 5.87 -10.38 -5.68
N ILE A 44 5.10 -9.29 -5.70
CA ILE A 44 4.89 -8.48 -6.91
C ILE A 44 6.18 -7.81 -7.42
N PHE A 45 7.15 -7.58 -6.53
CA PHE A 45 8.46 -7.02 -6.87
C PHE A 45 9.47 -8.13 -7.21
N HIS A 46 9.50 -9.22 -6.44
CA HIS A 46 10.44 -10.32 -6.66
C HIS A 46 10.22 -11.01 -8.01
N TYR A 47 8.97 -11.16 -8.43
CA TYR A 47 8.62 -11.75 -9.72
C TYR A 47 8.51 -10.71 -10.85
N ASN A 48 8.83 -9.45 -10.58
CA ASN A 48 8.82 -8.35 -11.53
C ASN A 48 7.47 -8.14 -12.26
N ASN A 49 6.36 -8.61 -11.68
CA ASN A 49 5.01 -8.39 -12.21
C ASN A 49 4.67 -6.90 -12.24
N TYR A 50 5.07 -6.17 -11.19
CA TYR A 50 4.87 -4.74 -11.07
C TYR A 50 6.14 -4.08 -10.48
N PRO A 51 7.07 -3.59 -11.31
CA PRO A 51 8.26 -2.89 -10.84
C PRO A 51 7.91 -1.70 -9.92
N VAL A 52 8.78 -1.37 -8.97
CA VAL A 52 8.58 -0.25 -8.03
C VAL A 52 8.20 1.07 -8.74
N PRO A 53 8.84 1.47 -9.86
CA PRO A 53 8.45 2.68 -10.59
C PRO A 53 7.00 2.63 -11.10
N VAL A 54 6.54 1.48 -11.60
CA VAL A 54 5.17 1.29 -12.10
C VAL A 54 4.15 1.45 -10.99
N VAL A 55 4.42 0.86 -9.82
CA VAL A 55 3.56 1.00 -8.64
C VAL A 55 3.52 2.45 -8.14
N LYS A 56 4.68 3.11 -8.05
CA LYS A 56 4.76 4.52 -7.65
C LYS A 56 3.97 5.42 -8.59
N ASP A 57 4.10 5.23 -9.90
CA ASP A 57 3.38 6.02 -10.91
C ASP A 57 1.87 5.77 -10.85
N TYR A 58 1.45 4.52 -10.65
CA TYR A 58 0.05 4.17 -10.44
C TYR A 58 -0.55 4.91 -9.24
N LEU A 59 0.12 4.84 -8.07
CA LEU A 59 -0.34 5.50 -6.85
C LEU A 59 -0.37 7.03 -7.01
N ARG A 60 0.65 7.61 -7.65
CA ARG A 60 0.71 9.06 -7.91
C ARG A 60 -0.44 9.53 -8.79
N LYS A 61 -0.80 8.77 -9.84
CA LYS A 61 -1.94 9.09 -10.74
C LYS A 61 -3.29 9.07 -10.01
N LEU A 62 -3.38 8.33 -8.91
CA LEU A 62 -4.58 8.27 -8.06
C LEU A 62 -4.53 9.26 -6.89
N GLY A 63 -3.55 10.17 -6.85
CA GLY A 63 -3.47 11.24 -5.86
C GLY A 63 -2.75 10.87 -4.56
N VAL A 64 -2.14 9.69 -4.47
CA VAL A 64 -1.30 9.33 -3.31
C VAL A 64 0.03 10.09 -3.40
N THR A 65 0.41 10.77 -2.32
CA THR A 65 1.70 11.47 -2.22
C THR A 65 2.84 10.46 -2.16
N ILE A 66 3.63 10.38 -3.23
CA ILE A 66 4.74 9.42 -3.38
C ILE A 66 6.04 10.18 -3.65
N ARG A 67 7.09 9.83 -2.90
CA ARG A 67 8.44 10.35 -3.12
C ARG A 67 8.95 9.98 -4.52
N GLN A 68 9.52 10.96 -5.24
CA GLN A 68 10.24 10.77 -6.50
C GLN A 68 11.42 9.82 -6.28
#